data_AF-A0ABD2WNY3-F1
#
_entry.id   AF-A0ABD2WNY3-F1
#
_cell.length_a   1.000
_cell.length_b   1.000
_cell.length_c   1.000
_cell.angle_alpha   90.00
_cell.angle_beta   90.00
_cell.angle_gamma   90.00
#
_symmetry.space_group_name_H-M   'P 1'
#
loop_
_entity.id
_entity.type
_entity.pdbx_description
1 polymer ?
#
loop_
_entity_poly.entity_id
_entity_poly.type
_entity_poly.pdbx_seq_one_letter_code
_entity_poly.pdbx_strand_id
1 'polypeptide(L)'
;MFQGNGYSSYYIFNRFFLTGCGIWPYGSTCLLKFFRYFWITQQIFLMSAKIIKIFEIRYDIDTVIEAVATLFYNIAATVKYCNGVINEKKMKFLVDKIHTDWKNVSDPVEIDILSRHSSRGKLLNILYIASVYNALLSYLLLPLSPIIMDIFMPLNKSRPRQPLLIAEFFIDENKYFYSMTTYAYMTCLYGIIPLLGTDTFYMNCVHHICGMTVILSRRIKNNINGSKKELLRTKYQRTVDCIINHQSIIEFGDGINAMYNTSFFIIIFLNTTLLTFTGVAALIKFNEGNKYEDVVRFGMFGVAEVFHLFCNNYMGQLVVNSGDEFRKNIFNSEWYQAPIKVRELVHFIQLRNSRPILMKAGIFPLCLPNFTVVLKSSMSYFAFLQSTRY
;
A
#
# COMPACT_ATOMS: atom_id res chain seq x y z
N MET A 1 -14.45 -0.29 -20.42
CA MET A 1 -13.06 -0.80 -20.57
C MET A 1 -12.79 -2.06 -19.73
N PHE A 2 -13.29 -2.17 -18.50
CA PHE A 2 -13.16 -3.37 -17.65
C PHE A 2 -14.44 -4.23 -17.47
N GLN A 3 -15.53 -3.92 -18.17
CA GLN A 3 -16.73 -4.77 -18.12
C GLN A 3 -16.63 -5.87 -19.19
N GLY A 4 -16.68 -7.13 -18.77
CA GLY A 4 -16.76 -8.30 -19.66
C GLY A 4 -15.50 -9.15 -19.79
N ASN A 5 -14.33 -8.70 -19.31
CA ASN A 5 -13.08 -9.48 -19.41
C ASN A 5 -12.76 -10.20 -18.09
N GLY A 6 -12.41 -11.49 -18.15
CA GLY A 6 -12.18 -12.33 -16.95
C GLY A 6 -11.12 -11.78 -15.97
N TYR A 7 -10.08 -11.10 -16.47
CA TYR A 7 -9.02 -10.53 -15.64
C TYR A 7 -9.43 -9.26 -14.86
N SER A 8 -10.56 -8.63 -15.20
CA SER A 8 -11.07 -7.47 -14.45
C SER A 8 -11.36 -7.79 -12.98
N SER A 9 -11.67 -9.06 -12.69
CA SER A 9 -11.94 -9.58 -11.35
C SER A 9 -10.72 -9.51 -10.41
N TYR A 10 -9.50 -9.39 -10.94
CA TYR A 10 -8.28 -9.24 -10.15
C TYR A 10 -8.09 -7.82 -9.61
N TYR A 11 -8.66 -6.82 -10.28
CA TYR A 11 -8.49 -5.39 -9.98
C TYR A 11 -9.75 -4.75 -9.39
N ILE A 12 -10.72 -5.58 -8.95
CA ILE A 12 -12.02 -5.11 -8.48
C ILE A 12 -11.92 -4.20 -7.25
N PHE A 13 -11.04 -4.53 -6.30
CA PHE A 13 -10.83 -3.73 -5.08
C PHE A 13 -10.23 -2.36 -5.42
N ASN A 14 -9.25 -2.30 -6.32
CA ASN A 14 -8.66 -1.04 -6.75
C ASN A 14 -9.71 -0.14 -7.36
N ARG A 15 -10.52 -0.69 -8.28
CA ARG A 15 -11.58 0.07 -8.92
C ARG A 15 -12.59 0.57 -7.90
N PHE A 16 -13.00 -0.26 -6.96
CA PHE A 16 -13.96 0.11 -5.91
C PHE A 16 -13.41 1.25 -5.03
N PHE A 17 -12.26 1.05 -4.37
CA PHE A 17 -11.71 2.04 -3.44
C PHE A 17 -11.26 3.32 -4.14
N LEU A 18 -10.55 3.23 -5.27
CA LEU A 18 -10.11 4.41 -6.01
C LEU A 18 -11.29 5.20 -6.59
N THR A 19 -12.40 4.54 -6.96
CA THR A 19 -13.61 5.27 -7.37
C THR A 19 -14.28 5.94 -6.16
N GLY A 20 -14.33 5.25 -5.02
CA GLY A 20 -14.95 5.77 -3.78
C GLY A 20 -14.28 7.03 -3.22
N CYS A 21 -12.99 7.24 -3.49
CA CYS A 21 -12.28 8.48 -3.16
C CYS A 21 -12.05 9.41 -4.37
N GLY A 22 -12.67 9.11 -5.51
CA GLY A 22 -12.62 9.95 -6.72
C GLY A 22 -11.29 9.93 -7.48
N ILE A 23 -10.36 9.04 -7.15
CA ILE A 23 -9.02 8.96 -7.78
C ILE A 23 -9.05 8.16 -9.08
N TRP A 24 -9.95 7.18 -9.24
CA TRP A 24 -9.98 6.27 -10.40
C TRP A 24 -10.05 7.01 -11.75
N PRO A 25 -9.20 6.69 -12.74
CA PRO A 25 -9.02 7.55 -13.91
C PRO A 25 -10.09 7.37 -15.01
N TYR A 26 -11.00 6.41 -14.87
CA TYR A 26 -12.05 6.13 -15.88
C TYR A 26 -13.49 6.25 -15.32
N GLY A 27 -13.68 6.96 -14.20
CA GLY A 27 -15.01 7.22 -13.65
C GLY A 27 -15.73 8.40 -14.30
N SER A 28 -17.03 8.55 -14.02
CA SER A 28 -17.80 9.74 -14.41
C SER A 28 -17.19 11.00 -13.77
N THR A 29 -16.95 12.03 -14.59
CA THR A 29 -16.29 13.27 -14.14
C THR A 29 -17.05 13.98 -13.02
N CYS A 30 -18.38 13.98 -13.04
CA CYS A 30 -19.20 14.56 -11.99
C CYS A 30 -19.08 13.77 -10.67
N LEU A 31 -19.23 12.44 -10.76
CA LEU A 31 -19.18 11.55 -9.60
C LEU A 31 -17.79 11.58 -8.91
N LEU A 32 -16.72 11.52 -9.70
CA LEU A 32 -15.36 11.58 -9.16
C LEU A 32 -15.08 12.93 -8.49
N LYS A 33 -15.51 14.04 -9.09
CA LYS A 33 -15.38 15.37 -8.48
C LYS A 33 -16.15 15.45 -7.15
N PHE A 34 -17.36 14.91 -7.10
CA PHE A 34 -18.15 14.85 -5.86
C PHE A 34 -17.40 14.12 -4.75
N PHE A 35 -16.89 12.90 -5.00
CA PHE A 35 -16.11 12.15 -4.01
C PHE A 35 -14.81 12.86 -3.62
N ARG A 36 -14.14 13.54 -4.56
CA ARG A 36 -12.94 14.33 -4.23
C ARG A 36 -13.26 15.47 -3.28
N TYR A 37 -14.25 16.30 -3.62
CA TYR A 37 -14.64 17.43 -2.78
C TYR A 37 -15.09 16.95 -1.40
N PHE A 38 -15.89 15.89 -1.34
CA PHE A 38 -16.37 15.32 -0.08
C PHE A 38 -15.22 14.81 0.81
N TRP A 39 -14.25 14.09 0.24
CA TRP A 39 -13.07 13.64 1.00
C TRP A 39 -12.25 14.82 1.54
N ILE A 40 -12.00 15.83 0.69
CA ILE A 40 -11.16 16.98 1.04
C ILE A 40 -11.82 17.81 2.13
N THR A 41 -13.12 18.10 2.02
CA THR A 41 -13.84 18.90 3.03
C THR A 41 -13.89 18.17 4.38
N GLN A 42 -14.17 16.86 4.37
CA GLN A 42 -14.16 16.04 5.57
C GLN A 42 -12.78 16.06 6.24
N GLN A 43 -11.69 15.91 5.48
CA GLN A 43 -10.35 15.88 6.08
C GLN A 43 -9.87 17.24 6.58
N ILE A 44 -10.19 18.33 5.89
CA ILE A 44 -9.86 19.68 6.38
C ILE A 44 -10.55 19.91 7.72
N PHE A 45 -11.85 19.58 7.82
CA PHE A 45 -12.61 19.73 9.06
C PHE A 45 -12.08 18.84 10.19
N LEU A 46 -11.75 17.58 9.90
CA LEU A 46 -11.15 16.67 10.88
C LEU A 46 -9.78 17.17 11.38
N MET A 47 -8.92 17.59 10.46
CA MET A 47 -7.57 18.06 10.79
C MET A 47 -7.59 19.34 11.61
N SER A 48 -8.46 20.30 11.27
CA SER A 48 -8.60 21.53 12.06
C SER A 48 -9.07 21.24 13.49
N ALA A 49 -10.11 20.39 13.64
CA ALA A 49 -10.64 20.01 14.95
C ALA A 49 -9.59 19.29 15.83
N LYS A 50 -8.76 18.42 15.24
CA LYS A 50 -7.68 17.74 15.95
C LYS A 50 -6.56 18.67 16.38
N ILE A 51 -6.12 19.57 15.49
CA ILE A 51 -5.06 20.52 15.80
C ILE A 51 -5.47 21.42 16.97
N ILE A 52 -6.70 21.93 16.96
CA ILE A 52 -7.26 22.74 18.05
C ILE A 52 -7.23 21.95 19.36
N LYS A 53 -7.74 20.70 19.36
CA LYS A 53 -7.75 19.87 20.57
C LYS A 53 -6.34 19.66 21.12
N ILE A 54 -5.36 19.36 20.27
CA ILE A 54 -3.95 19.20 20.68
C ILE A 54 -3.42 20.46 21.37
N PHE A 55 -3.76 21.65 20.88
CA PHE A 55 -3.38 22.90 21.54
C PHE A 55 -4.05 23.08 22.91
N GLU A 56 -5.29 22.66 23.08
CA GLU A 56 -6.01 22.72 24.37
C GLU A 56 -5.40 21.78 25.41
N ILE A 57 -5.13 20.53 25.02
CA ILE A 57 -4.58 19.50 25.91
C ILE A 57 -3.06 19.56 26.06
N ARG A 58 -2.39 20.61 25.56
CA ARG A 58 -0.92 20.71 25.45
C ARG A 58 -0.13 20.46 26.75
N TYR A 59 -0.77 20.62 27.90
CA TYR A 59 -0.14 20.41 29.20
C TYR A 59 -0.30 18.98 29.72
N ASP A 60 -1.18 18.17 29.12
CA ASP A 60 -1.33 16.74 29.38
C ASP A 60 -0.56 15.94 28.32
N ILE A 61 0.72 15.68 28.61
CA ILE A 61 1.65 15.05 27.68
C ILE A 61 1.18 13.66 27.23
N ASP A 62 0.52 12.91 28.10
CA ASP A 62 0.09 11.54 27.81
C ASP A 62 -1.06 11.54 26.80
N THR A 63 -2.03 12.44 26.96
CA THR A 63 -3.11 12.62 25.98
C THR A 63 -2.61 13.27 24.68
N VAL A 64 -1.61 14.15 24.75
CA VAL A 64 -0.95 14.72 23.55
C VAL A 64 -0.28 13.63 22.72
N ILE A 65 0.45 12.70 23.34
CA ILE A 65 1.10 11.57 22.65
C ILE A 65 0.07 10.76 21.84
N GLU A 66 -1.07 10.45 22.45
CA GLU A 66 -2.17 9.74 21.79
C GLU A 66 -2.77 10.56 20.63
N ALA A 67 -3.05 11.84 20.85
CA ALA A 67 -3.63 12.71 19.82
C ALA A 67 -2.68 12.89 18.62
N VAL A 68 -1.37 13.05 18.88
CA VAL A 68 -0.31 13.18 17.88
C VAL A 68 -0.20 11.91 17.02
N ALA A 69 -0.29 10.71 17.59
CA ALA A 69 -0.32 9.47 16.82
C ALA A 69 -1.46 9.49 15.78
N THR A 70 -2.68 9.81 16.21
CA THR A 70 -3.82 9.85 15.29
C THR A 70 -3.74 11.00 14.27
N LEU A 71 -2.99 12.07 14.56
CA LEU A 71 -2.69 13.16 13.63
C LEU A 71 -1.74 12.70 12.53
N PHE A 72 -0.63 12.03 12.89
CA PHE A 72 0.34 11.47 11.95
C PHE A 72 -0.31 10.47 10.98
N TYR A 73 -1.23 9.63 11.46
CA TYR A 73 -2.04 8.77 10.61
C TYR A 73 -2.84 9.55 9.55
N ASN A 74 -3.54 10.63 9.95
CA ASN A 74 -4.31 11.45 9.02
C ASN A 74 -3.42 12.20 8.01
N ILE A 75 -2.24 12.65 8.44
CA ILE A 75 -1.23 13.22 7.53
C ILE A 75 -0.79 12.17 6.51
N ALA A 76 -0.50 10.93 6.93
CA ALA A 76 -0.13 9.84 6.03
C ALA A 76 -1.26 9.52 5.02
N ALA A 77 -2.51 9.44 5.48
CA ALA A 77 -3.67 9.26 4.60
C ALA A 77 -3.82 10.41 3.58
N THR A 78 -3.56 11.64 4.01
CA THR A 78 -3.57 12.82 3.14
C THR A 78 -2.46 12.78 2.09
N VAL A 79 -1.24 12.40 2.48
CA VAL A 79 -0.12 12.21 1.54
C VAL A 79 -0.47 11.16 0.48
N LYS A 80 -1.09 10.03 0.87
CA LYS A 80 -1.55 8.99 -0.06
C LYS A 80 -2.63 9.51 -1.00
N TYR A 81 -3.61 10.23 -0.47
CA TYR A 81 -4.69 10.83 -1.25
C TYR A 81 -4.14 11.83 -2.29
N CYS A 82 -3.34 12.80 -1.84
CA CYS A 82 -2.68 13.78 -2.72
C CYS A 82 -1.83 13.09 -3.79
N ASN A 83 -1.11 12.02 -3.43
CA ASN A 83 -0.31 11.27 -4.39
C ASN A 83 -1.16 10.70 -5.53
N GLY A 84 -2.32 10.10 -5.21
CA GLY A 84 -3.22 9.54 -6.20
C GLY A 84 -3.84 10.61 -7.11
N VAL A 85 -4.21 11.77 -6.55
CA VAL A 85 -4.78 12.90 -7.32
C VAL A 85 -3.73 13.53 -8.24
N ILE A 86 -2.54 13.85 -7.73
CA ILE A 86 -1.47 14.51 -8.49
C ILE A 86 -0.97 13.61 -9.63
N ASN A 87 -0.87 12.30 -9.37
CA ASN A 87 -0.33 11.34 -10.32
C ASN A 87 -1.41 10.61 -11.15
N GLU A 88 -2.63 11.15 -11.26
CA GLU A 88 -3.75 10.55 -11.99
C GLU A 88 -3.37 10.13 -13.42
N LYS A 89 -2.62 10.98 -14.15
CA LYS A 89 -2.15 10.67 -15.51
C LYS A 89 -1.19 9.48 -15.56
N LYS A 90 -0.28 9.38 -14.57
CA LYS A 90 0.67 8.25 -14.47
C LYS A 90 -0.06 6.97 -14.09
N MET A 91 -1.04 7.05 -13.18
CA MET A 91 -1.90 5.93 -12.85
C MET A 91 -2.67 5.43 -14.09
N LYS A 92 -3.23 6.35 -14.88
CA LYS A 92 -3.90 6.00 -16.14
C LYS A 92 -2.97 5.24 -17.10
N PHE A 93 -1.74 5.74 -17.29
CA PHE A 93 -0.73 5.05 -18.09
C PHE A 93 -0.48 3.60 -17.60
N LEU A 94 -0.33 3.40 -16.30
CA LEU A 94 -0.13 2.05 -15.73
C LEU A 94 -1.35 1.15 -15.97
N VAL A 95 -2.57 1.66 -15.81
CA VAL A 95 -3.80 0.89 -16.05
C VAL A 95 -3.96 0.54 -17.54
N ASP A 96 -3.72 1.50 -18.44
CA ASP A 96 -3.75 1.27 -19.89
C ASP A 96 -2.72 0.21 -20.30
N LYS A 97 -1.53 0.24 -19.68
CA LYS A 97 -0.47 -0.74 -19.95
C LYS A 97 -0.86 -2.14 -19.49
N ILE A 98 -1.36 -2.29 -18.26
CA ILE A 98 -1.89 -3.57 -17.75
C ILE A 98 -2.94 -4.13 -18.72
N HIS A 99 -3.89 -3.30 -19.13
CA HIS A 99 -4.96 -3.70 -20.05
C HIS A 99 -4.44 -4.13 -21.42
N THR A 100 -3.43 -3.43 -21.93
CA THR A 100 -2.79 -3.73 -23.21
C THR A 100 -2.03 -5.05 -23.14
N ASP A 101 -1.28 -5.28 -22.08
CA ASP A 101 -0.53 -6.52 -21.87
C ASP A 101 -1.49 -7.72 -21.77
N TRP A 102 -2.59 -7.60 -21.03
CA TRP A 102 -3.62 -8.65 -20.96
C TRP A 102 -4.28 -8.97 -22.30
N LYS A 103 -4.39 -7.99 -23.20
CA LYS A 103 -4.91 -8.21 -24.56
C LYS A 103 -3.89 -8.85 -25.50
N ASN A 104 -2.62 -8.53 -25.32
CA ASN A 104 -1.55 -8.98 -26.21
C ASN A 104 -1.02 -10.37 -25.87
N VAL A 105 -1.24 -10.85 -24.65
CA VAL A 105 -0.88 -12.20 -24.22
C VAL A 105 -1.93 -13.20 -24.70
N SER A 106 -1.54 -14.09 -25.62
CA SER A 106 -2.42 -15.11 -26.23
C SER A 106 -2.01 -16.57 -25.94
N ASP A 107 -0.76 -16.85 -25.57
CA ASP A 107 -0.30 -18.19 -25.21
C ASP A 107 -1.02 -18.65 -23.93
N PRO A 108 -1.73 -19.80 -23.93
CA PRO A 108 -2.45 -20.28 -22.74
C PRO A 108 -1.57 -20.40 -21.49
N VAL A 109 -0.29 -20.75 -21.66
CA VAL A 109 0.63 -20.85 -20.52
C VAL A 109 1.04 -19.47 -20.00
N GLU A 110 1.22 -18.48 -20.89
CA GLU A 110 1.48 -17.10 -20.47
C GLU A 110 0.27 -16.47 -19.77
N ILE A 111 -0.94 -16.77 -20.24
CA ILE A 111 -2.20 -16.38 -19.58
C ILE A 111 -2.24 -16.98 -18.17
N ASP A 112 -1.94 -18.26 -18.01
CA ASP A 112 -1.90 -18.92 -16.70
C ASP A 112 -0.84 -18.29 -15.77
N ILE A 113 0.36 -17.99 -16.27
CA ILE A 113 1.40 -17.28 -15.50
C ILE A 113 0.87 -15.94 -14.99
N LEU A 114 0.34 -15.08 -15.87
CA LEU A 114 -0.14 -13.75 -15.48
C LEU A 114 -1.36 -13.84 -14.53
N SER A 115 -2.22 -14.82 -14.76
CA SER A 115 -3.37 -15.15 -13.90
C SER A 115 -2.94 -15.57 -12.50
N ARG A 116 -1.92 -16.42 -12.35
CA ARG A 116 -1.36 -16.81 -11.05
C ARG A 116 -0.76 -15.63 -10.31
N HIS A 117 0.02 -14.78 -11.00
CA HIS A 117 0.57 -13.57 -10.37
C HIS A 117 -0.53 -12.61 -9.92
N SER A 118 -1.55 -12.39 -10.74
CA SER A 118 -2.69 -11.53 -10.41
C SER A 118 -3.55 -12.10 -9.28
N SER A 119 -3.71 -13.43 -9.24
CA SER A 119 -4.41 -14.13 -8.14
C SER A 119 -3.67 -14.01 -6.82
N ARG A 120 -2.34 -14.14 -6.83
CA ARG A 120 -1.49 -13.91 -5.65
C ARG A 120 -1.58 -12.46 -5.17
N GLY A 121 -1.58 -11.49 -6.09
CA GLY A 121 -1.80 -10.08 -5.76
C GLY A 121 -3.17 -9.84 -5.14
N LYS A 122 -4.23 -10.44 -5.71
CA LYS A 122 -5.59 -10.37 -5.14
C LYS A 122 -5.66 -10.98 -3.73
N LEU A 123 -5.04 -12.12 -3.50
CA LEU A 123 -4.99 -12.74 -2.17
C LEU A 123 -4.28 -11.82 -1.16
N LEU A 124 -3.14 -11.25 -1.53
CA LEU A 124 -2.44 -10.32 -0.67
C LEU A 124 -3.26 -9.05 -0.40
N ASN A 125 -3.96 -8.52 -1.40
CA ASN A 125 -4.88 -7.40 -1.21
C ASN A 125 -5.97 -7.74 -0.20
N ILE A 126 -6.55 -8.96 -0.24
CA ILE A 126 -7.56 -9.40 0.73
C ILE A 126 -6.97 -9.43 2.13
N LEU A 127 -5.78 -10.01 2.30
CA LEU A 127 -5.09 -10.06 3.60
C LEU A 127 -4.78 -8.64 4.12
N TYR A 128 -4.31 -7.75 3.25
CA TYR A 128 -4.06 -6.35 3.57
C TYR A 128 -5.32 -5.62 4.00
N ILE A 129 -6.37 -5.67 3.18
CA ILE A 129 -7.67 -5.07 3.48
C ILE A 129 -8.21 -5.62 4.81
N ALA A 130 -8.15 -6.93 5.03
CA ALA A 130 -8.61 -7.56 6.26
C ALA A 130 -7.83 -7.07 7.49
N SER A 131 -6.51 -6.96 7.41
CA SER A 131 -5.68 -6.45 8.51
C SER A 131 -6.03 -5.01 8.89
N VAL A 132 -6.23 -4.15 7.89
CA VAL A 132 -6.56 -2.74 8.07
C VAL A 132 -7.97 -2.58 8.65
N TYR A 133 -8.96 -3.32 8.13
CA TYR A 133 -10.31 -3.30 8.69
C TYR A 133 -10.40 -3.92 10.08
N ASN A 134 -9.54 -4.89 10.42
CA ASN A 134 -9.49 -5.46 11.76
C ASN A 134 -8.97 -4.42 12.77
N ALA A 135 -7.90 -3.69 12.45
CA ALA A 135 -7.44 -2.57 13.27
C ALA A 135 -8.51 -1.46 13.37
N LEU A 136 -9.17 -1.12 12.26
CA LEU A 136 -10.27 -0.16 12.28
C LEU A 136 -11.41 -0.63 13.18
N LEU A 137 -11.83 -1.89 13.09
CA LEU A 137 -12.88 -2.45 13.93
C LEU A 137 -12.52 -2.33 15.43
N SER A 138 -11.28 -2.64 15.81
CA SER A 138 -10.82 -2.47 17.19
C SER A 138 -10.96 -1.02 17.67
N TYR A 139 -10.71 -0.05 16.79
CA TYR A 139 -10.89 1.38 17.07
C TYR A 139 -12.38 1.75 17.21
N LEU A 140 -13.23 1.28 16.29
CA LEU A 140 -14.67 1.57 16.27
C LEU A 140 -15.43 0.98 17.47
N LEU A 141 -14.90 -0.07 18.12
CA LEU A 141 -15.53 -0.67 19.30
C LEU A 141 -15.37 0.18 20.58
N LEU A 142 -14.47 1.17 20.60
CA LEU A 142 -14.16 1.95 21.80
C LEU A 142 -15.40 2.63 22.42
N PRO A 143 -16.25 3.38 21.69
CA PRO A 143 -17.42 4.02 22.28
C PRO A 143 -18.48 3.03 22.77
N LEU A 144 -18.43 1.78 22.30
CA LEU A 144 -19.33 0.70 22.72
C LEU A 144 -18.81 -0.05 23.95
N SER A 145 -17.51 0.07 24.26
CA SER A 145 -16.87 -0.64 25.37
C SER A 145 -17.59 -0.42 26.71
N PRO A 146 -18.01 0.81 27.11
CA PRO A 146 -18.65 1.02 28.40
C PRO A 146 -20.06 0.41 28.44
N ILE A 147 -20.79 0.47 27.32
CA ILE A 147 -22.15 -0.08 27.18
C ILE A 147 -22.11 -1.61 27.32
N ILE A 148 -21.15 -2.25 26.64
CA ILE A 148 -20.95 -3.70 26.72
C ILE A 148 -20.58 -4.10 28.14
N MET A 149 -19.66 -3.37 28.76
CA MET A 149 -19.23 -3.64 30.14
C MET A 149 -20.36 -3.42 31.16
N ASP A 150 -21.29 -2.48 30.93
CA ASP A 150 -22.45 -2.29 31.81
C ASP A 150 -23.41 -3.49 31.78
N ILE A 151 -23.47 -4.22 30.66
CA ILE A 151 -24.28 -5.45 30.53
C ILE A 151 -23.63 -6.62 31.27
N PHE A 152 -22.31 -6.80 31.14
CA PHE A 152 -21.61 -7.95 31.73
C PHE A 152 -21.15 -7.74 33.18
N MET A 153 -20.76 -6.52 33.53
CA MET A 153 -20.22 -6.13 34.83
C MET A 153 -20.83 -4.78 35.24
N PRO A 154 -22.10 -4.75 35.66
CA PRO A 154 -22.78 -3.51 36.00
C PRO A 154 -22.11 -2.82 37.19
N LEU A 155 -21.94 -1.50 37.11
CA LEU A 155 -21.46 -0.65 38.21
C LEU A 155 -22.63 0.17 38.79
N ASN A 156 -22.54 0.52 40.08
CA ASN A 156 -23.53 1.39 40.73
C ASN A 156 -23.58 2.82 40.16
N LYS A 157 -22.57 3.22 39.37
CA LYS A 157 -22.50 4.48 38.64
C LYS A 157 -22.27 4.18 37.16
N SER A 158 -22.87 4.96 36.27
CA SER A 158 -22.64 4.87 34.84
C SER A 158 -21.17 5.10 34.50
N ARG A 159 -20.60 4.25 33.64
CA ARG A 159 -19.23 4.43 33.14
C ARG A 159 -19.11 5.72 32.32
N PRO A 160 -17.95 6.40 32.34
CA PRO A 160 -17.75 7.58 31.50
C PRO A 160 -17.81 7.17 30.03
N ARG A 161 -18.43 8.04 29.21
CA ARG A 161 -18.48 7.83 27.76
C ARG A 161 -17.08 8.04 27.17
N GLN A 162 -16.68 7.15 26.27
CA GLN A 162 -15.38 7.24 25.60
C GLN A 162 -15.54 7.80 24.18
N PRO A 163 -15.06 9.02 23.89
CA PRO A 163 -15.12 9.56 22.54
C PRO A 163 -14.17 8.82 21.60
N LEU A 164 -14.60 8.59 20.36
CA LEU A 164 -13.78 7.91 19.34
C LEU A 164 -12.63 8.79 18.83
N LEU A 165 -12.84 10.11 18.76
CA LEU A 165 -11.88 11.07 18.24
C LEU A 165 -11.52 12.05 19.34
N ILE A 166 -10.22 12.26 19.54
CA ILE A 166 -9.70 13.39 20.31
C ILE A 166 -9.67 14.59 19.38
N ALA A 167 -10.77 15.34 19.36
CA ALA A 167 -10.99 16.47 18.47
C ALA A 167 -11.94 17.49 19.12
N GLU A 168 -11.74 18.77 18.85
CA GLU A 168 -12.56 19.86 19.39
C GLU A 168 -13.57 20.34 18.34
N PHE A 169 -14.86 20.30 18.68
CA PHE A 169 -15.96 20.66 17.79
C PHE A 169 -16.74 21.90 18.25
N PHE A 170 -16.37 22.52 19.37
CA PHE A 170 -17.03 23.70 19.96
C PHE A 170 -18.52 23.48 20.28
N ILE A 171 -18.88 22.25 20.61
CA ILE A 171 -20.23 21.84 21.02
C ILE A 171 -20.13 20.99 22.28
N ASP A 172 -21.19 20.98 23.08
CA ASP A 172 -21.25 20.18 24.31
C ASP A 172 -21.12 18.68 23.99
N GLU A 173 -19.98 18.09 24.38
CA GLU A 173 -19.63 16.69 24.14
C GLU A 173 -20.65 15.71 24.75
N ASN A 174 -21.22 16.05 25.92
CA ASN A 174 -22.16 15.19 26.63
C ASN A 174 -23.55 15.22 25.98
N LYS A 175 -24.00 16.39 25.55
CA LYS A 175 -25.30 16.59 24.89
C LYS A 175 -25.32 15.97 23.49
N TYR A 176 -24.25 16.13 22.72
CA TYR A 176 -24.18 15.71 21.31
C TYR A 176 -23.36 14.44 21.06
N PHE A 177 -23.04 13.68 22.11
CA PHE A 177 -22.19 12.49 22.06
C PHE A 177 -22.52 11.52 20.91
N TYR A 178 -23.79 11.14 20.73
CA TYR A 178 -24.19 10.18 19.70
C TYR A 178 -24.02 10.72 18.27
N SER A 179 -24.30 12.02 18.07
CA SER A 179 -24.10 12.70 16.79
C SER A 179 -22.62 12.78 16.44
N MET A 180 -21.78 13.15 17.41
CA MET A 180 -20.32 13.19 17.26
C MET A 180 -19.74 11.80 16.98
N THR A 181 -20.19 10.77 17.69
CA THR A 181 -19.77 9.38 17.48
C THR A 181 -20.17 8.89 16.08
N THR A 182 -21.37 9.22 15.62
CA THR A 182 -21.84 8.89 14.26
C THR A 182 -20.95 9.56 13.21
N TYR A 183 -20.67 10.85 13.36
CA TYR A 183 -19.74 11.58 12.49
C TYR A 183 -18.35 10.94 12.49
N ALA A 184 -17.86 10.55 13.67
CA ALA A 184 -16.56 9.92 13.85
C ALA A 184 -16.47 8.57 13.12
N TYR A 185 -17.50 7.72 13.22
CA TYR A 185 -17.58 6.46 12.47
C TYR A 185 -17.56 6.67 10.97
N MET A 186 -18.40 7.58 10.45
CA MET A 186 -18.44 7.89 9.02
C MET A 186 -17.09 8.39 8.52
N THR A 187 -16.46 9.27 9.30
CA THR A 187 -15.17 9.85 8.97
C THR A 187 -14.04 8.81 8.94
N CYS A 188 -14.01 7.90 9.91
CA CYS A 188 -13.00 6.82 9.95
C CYS A 188 -13.19 5.83 8.79
N LEU A 189 -14.43 5.40 8.54
CA LEU A 189 -14.76 4.47 7.45
C LEU A 189 -14.46 5.06 6.07
N TYR A 190 -14.74 6.34 5.87
CA TYR A 190 -14.48 7.01 4.59
C TYR A 190 -13.01 7.42 4.44
N GLY A 191 -12.36 7.84 5.54
CA GLY A 191 -10.99 8.33 5.55
C GLY A 191 -9.94 7.30 5.13
N ILE A 192 -10.22 6.00 5.33
CA ILE A 192 -9.30 4.90 5.01
C ILE A 192 -9.28 4.48 3.54
N ILE A 193 -10.30 4.89 2.76
CA ILE A 193 -10.49 4.46 1.38
C ILE A 193 -9.29 4.78 0.48
N PRO A 194 -8.66 5.97 0.51
CA PRO A 194 -7.51 6.27 -0.33
C PRO A 194 -6.29 5.40 -0.01
N LEU A 195 -6.07 5.06 1.27
CA LEU A 195 -5.00 4.17 1.69
C LEU A 195 -5.18 2.79 1.04
N LEU A 196 -6.36 2.19 1.22
CA LEU A 196 -6.69 0.89 0.62
C LEU A 196 -6.57 0.90 -0.91
N GLY A 197 -7.10 1.94 -1.56
CA GLY A 197 -7.08 2.05 -3.02
C GLY A 197 -5.67 2.19 -3.60
N THR A 198 -4.85 3.07 -3.02
CA THR A 198 -3.49 3.33 -3.53
C THR A 198 -2.54 2.16 -3.24
N ASP A 199 -2.55 1.60 -2.04
CA ASP A 199 -1.62 0.52 -1.68
C ASP A 199 -1.91 -0.77 -2.45
N THR A 200 -3.19 -1.17 -2.54
CA THR A 200 -3.56 -2.35 -3.34
C THR A 200 -3.26 -2.15 -4.82
N PHE A 201 -3.26 -0.90 -5.31
CA PHE A 201 -2.92 -0.61 -6.71
C PHE A 201 -1.43 -0.78 -6.95
N TYR A 202 -0.60 -0.27 -6.04
CA TYR A 202 0.83 -0.54 -6.04
C TYR A 202 1.14 -2.04 -6.02
N MET A 203 0.53 -2.81 -5.12
CA MET A 203 0.73 -4.26 -5.03
C MET A 203 0.38 -4.96 -6.35
N ASN A 204 -0.74 -4.59 -6.96
CA ASN A 204 -1.16 -5.17 -8.24
C ASN A 204 -0.22 -4.82 -9.40
N CYS A 205 0.28 -3.58 -9.48
CA CYS A 205 1.31 -3.21 -10.44
C CYS A 205 2.59 -4.04 -10.25
N VAL A 206 3.01 -4.27 -9.00
CA VAL A 206 4.18 -5.09 -8.68
C VAL A 206 3.97 -6.56 -9.08
N HIS A 207 2.79 -7.12 -8.84
CA HIS A 207 2.48 -8.47 -9.31
C HIS A 207 2.45 -8.57 -10.84
N HIS A 208 1.95 -7.54 -11.53
CA HIS A 208 1.93 -7.45 -12.99
C HIS A 208 3.34 -7.43 -13.57
N ILE A 209 4.23 -6.56 -13.08
CA ILE A 209 5.62 -6.48 -13.56
C ILE A 209 6.39 -7.80 -13.33
N CYS A 210 6.16 -8.47 -12.20
CA CYS A 210 6.76 -9.79 -11.93
C CYS A 210 6.24 -10.84 -12.92
N GLY A 211 4.91 -10.89 -13.15
CA GLY A 211 4.31 -11.84 -14.11
C GLY A 211 4.82 -11.62 -15.53
N MET A 212 4.91 -10.37 -15.98
CA MET A 212 5.46 -10.02 -17.29
C MET A 212 6.95 -10.36 -17.42
N THR A 213 7.71 -10.23 -16.34
CA THR A 213 9.14 -10.61 -16.30
C THR A 213 9.32 -12.13 -16.44
N VAL A 214 8.45 -12.93 -15.81
CA VAL A 214 8.44 -14.40 -15.98
C VAL A 214 8.07 -14.79 -17.41
N ILE A 215 7.06 -14.14 -18.00
CA ILE A 215 6.68 -14.35 -19.41
C ILE A 215 7.85 -14.04 -20.34
N LEU A 216 8.51 -12.89 -20.14
CA LEU A 216 9.70 -12.52 -20.90
C LEU A 216 10.81 -13.58 -20.77
N SER A 217 11.09 -14.04 -19.55
CA SER A 217 12.07 -15.09 -19.30
C SER A 217 11.78 -16.35 -20.11
N ARG A 218 10.52 -16.77 -20.16
CA ARG A 218 10.05 -17.94 -20.91
C ARG A 218 10.20 -17.73 -22.42
N ARG A 219 9.77 -16.58 -22.94
CA ARG A 219 9.88 -16.25 -24.38
C ARG A 219 11.33 -16.29 -24.87
N ILE A 220 12.25 -15.69 -24.10
CA ILE A 220 13.68 -15.72 -24.41
C ILE A 220 14.21 -17.15 -24.39
N LYS A 221 13.94 -17.91 -23.33
CA LYS A 221 14.42 -19.30 -23.20
C LYS A 221 13.90 -20.20 -24.32
N ASN A 222 12.61 -20.10 -24.66
CA ASN A 222 12.01 -20.87 -25.74
C ASN A 222 12.60 -20.51 -27.11
N ASN A 223 12.92 -19.24 -27.34
CA ASN A 223 13.54 -18.80 -28.59
C ASN A 223 15.00 -19.30 -28.72
N ILE A 224 15.76 -19.31 -27.61
CA ILE A 224 17.13 -19.83 -27.55
C ILE A 224 17.13 -21.34 -27.79
N ASN A 225 16.37 -22.10 -26.99
CA ASN A 225 16.34 -23.56 -27.00
C ASN A 225 15.44 -24.15 -28.12
N GLY A 226 14.77 -23.29 -28.91
CA GLY A 226 13.93 -23.72 -30.03
C GLY A 226 14.72 -24.40 -31.14
N SER A 227 14.00 -25.07 -32.06
CA SER A 227 14.58 -25.89 -33.13
C SER A 227 15.77 -25.23 -33.84
N LYS A 228 16.88 -25.98 -34.01
CA LYS A 228 18.04 -25.55 -34.78
C LYS A 228 17.74 -25.37 -36.28
N LYS A 229 16.64 -25.97 -36.76
CA LYS A 229 16.17 -25.85 -38.16
C LYS A 229 15.35 -24.58 -38.41
N GLU A 230 15.00 -23.83 -37.36
CA GLU A 230 14.24 -22.59 -37.51
C GLU A 230 15.06 -21.50 -38.20
N LEU A 231 14.42 -20.75 -39.10
CA LEU A 231 15.07 -19.69 -39.87
C LEU A 231 15.68 -18.64 -38.92
N LEU A 232 16.95 -18.29 -39.15
CA LEU A 232 17.69 -17.29 -38.38
C LEU A 232 16.92 -15.96 -38.26
N ARG A 233 16.28 -15.51 -39.34
CA ARG A 233 15.47 -14.29 -39.39
C ARG A 233 14.34 -14.33 -38.36
N THR A 234 13.65 -15.46 -38.21
CA THR A 234 12.56 -15.65 -37.26
C THR A 234 13.07 -15.61 -35.81
N LYS A 235 14.15 -16.34 -35.51
CA LYS A 235 14.77 -16.31 -34.17
C LYS A 235 15.27 -14.91 -33.81
N TYR A 236 15.86 -14.20 -34.76
CA TYR A 236 16.31 -12.82 -34.57
C TYR A 236 15.13 -11.90 -34.25
N GLN A 237 14.07 -11.93 -35.07
CA GLN A 237 12.88 -11.09 -34.87
C GLN A 237 12.24 -11.32 -33.50
N ARG A 238 12.05 -12.59 -33.10
CA ARG A 238 11.51 -12.91 -31.76
C ARG A 238 12.40 -12.40 -30.62
N THR A 239 13.71 -12.36 -30.81
CA THR A 239 14.63 -11.80 -29.81
C THR A 239 14.47 -10.29 -29.73
N VAL A 240 14.30 -9.61 -30.87
CA VAL A 240 13.98 -8.18 -30.91
C VAL A 240 12.65 -7.90 -30.19
N ASP A 241 11.62 -8.71 -30.43
CA ASP A 241 10.33 -8.58 -29.73
C ASP A 241 10.48 -8.77 -28.21
N CYS A 242 11.37 -9.66 -27.77
CA CYS A 242 11.72 -9.82 -26.36
C CYS A 242 12.43 -8.57 -25.79
N ILE A 243 13.31 -7.92 -26.55
CA ILE A 243 13.98 -6.68 -26.13
C ILE A 243 12.95 -5.56 -25.96
N ILE A 244 12.03 -5.40 -26.92
CA ILE A 244 10.95 -4.41 -26.84
C ILE A 244 10.07 -4.68 -25.61
N ASN A 245 9.72 -5.95 -25.35
CA ASN A 245 8.97 -6.31 -24.16
C ASN A 245 9.74 -6.01 -22.86
N HIS A 246 11.05 -6.28 -22.82
CA HIS A 246 11.90 -5.94 -21.67
C HIS A 246 11.95 -4.44 -21.40
N GLN A 247 12.10 -3.62 -22.45
CA GLN A 247 12.04 -2.15 -22.33
C GLN A 247 10.68 -1.70 -21.79
N SER A 248 9.59 -2.26 -22.31
CA SER A 248 8.23 -2.02 -21.86
C SER A 248 8.03 -2.37 -20.37
N ILE A 249 8.62 -3.46 -19.87
CA ILE A 249 8.60 -3.84 -18.45
C ILE A 249 9.36 -2.83 -17.60
N ILE A 250 10.53 -2.36 -18.07
CA ILE A 250 11.33 -1.34 -17.40
C ILE A 250 10.56 -0.02 -17.32
N GLU A 251 9.98 0.44 -18.43
CA GLU A 251 9.15 1.66 -18.48
C GLU A 251 7.96 1.59 -17.53
N PHE A 252 7.34 0.42 -17.41
CA PHE A 252 6.27 0.20 -16.44
C PHE A 252 6.76 0.32 -15.01
N GLY A 253 7.91 -0.27 -14.67
CA GLY A 253 8.56 -0.12 -13.36
C GLY A 253 8.96 1.32 -13.04
N ASP A 254 9.49 2.04 -14.02
CA ASP A 254 9.80 3.47 -13.90
C ASP A 254 8.53 4.31 -13.73
N GLY A 255 7.43 3.95 -14.38
CA GLY A 255 6.10 4.53 -14.17
C GLY A 255 5.58 4.36 -12.73
N ILE A 256 5.78 3.18 -12.13
CA ILE A 256 5.45 2.93 -10.72
C ILE A 256 6.29 3.84 -9.82
N ASN A 257 7.60 3.89 -10.02
CA ASN A 257 8.48 4.77 -9.24
C ASN A 257 8.11 6.24 -9.41
N ALA A 258 7.86 6.70 -10.63
CA ALA A 258 7.46 8.08 -10.90
C ALA A 258 6.14 8.46 -10.22
N MET A 259 5.27 7.49 -9.92
CA MET A 259 4.01 7.68 -9.20
C MET A 259 4.18 7.60 -7.68
N TYR A 260 5.06 6.75 -7.14
CA TYR A 260 5.10 6.47 -5.69
C TYR A 260 6.34 6.96 -4.95
N ASN A 261 7.45 7.24 -5.64
CA ASN A 261 8.76 7.46 -5.01
C ASN A 261 8.74 8.52 -3.90
N THR A 262 8.18 9.71 -4.19
CA THR A 262 8.08 10.81 -3.22
C THR A 262 7.11 10.49 -2.10
N SER A 263 5.94 9.91 -2.42
CA SER A 263 4.93 9.56 -1.43
C SER A 263 5.47 8.52 -0.44
N PHE A 264 6.11 7.46 -0.92
CA PHE A 264 6.70 6.43 -0.06
C PHE A 264 7.83 6.95 0.81
N PHE A 265 8.64 7.91 0.32
CA PHE A 265 9.67 8.55 1.16
C PHE A 265 9.05 9.24 2.38
N ILE A 266 8.02 10.05 2.16
CA ILE A 266 7.29 10.74 3.23
C ILE A 266 6.62 9.71 4.16
N ILE A 267 6.01 8.67 3.59
CA ILE A 267 5.29 7.64 4.33
C ILE A 267 6.22 6.80 5.22
N ILE A 268 7.47 6.52 4.81
CA ILE A 268 8.44 5.83 5.68
C ILE A 268 8.73 6.68 6.92
N PHE A 269 8.98 7.97 6.75
CA PHE A 269 9.23 8.89 7.87
C PHE A 269 8.03 8.98 8.82
N LEU A 270 6.82 9.16 8.25
CA LEU A 270 5.58 9.25 9.02
C LEU A 270 5.30 7.94 9.77
N ASN A 271 5.44 6.77 9.13
CA ASN A 271 5.25 5.48 9.80
C ASN A 271 6.28 5.23 10.90
N THR A 272 7.54 5.61 10.70
CA THR A 272 8.59 5.43 11.72
C THR A 272 8.22 6.18 13.00
N THR A 273 7.78 7.43 12.81
CA THR A 273 7.35 8.32 13.89
C THR A 273 6.06 7.81 14.54
N LEU A 274 5.07 7.45 13.72
CA LEU A 274 3.77 6.95 14.15
C LEU A 274 3.91 5.67 15.00
N LEU A 275 4.68 4.68 14.53
CA LEU A 275 4.92 3.43 15.27
C LEU A 275 5.55 3.68 16.65
N THR A 276 6.39 4.71 16.74
CA THR A 276 6.99 5.14 18.00
C THR A 276 5.92 5.66 18.97
N PHE A 277 5.10 6.63 18.54
CA PHE A 277 4.05 7.20 19.38
C PHE A 277 2.97 6.17 19.75
N THR A 278 2.55 5.33 18.81
CA THR A 278 1.60 4.23 19.04
C THR A 278 2.14 3.25 20.09
N GLY A 279 3.42 2.87 20.01
CA GLY A 279 4.07 2.00 20.99
C GLY A 279 4.12 2.62 22.39
N VAL A 280 4.50 3.89 22.49
CA VAL A 280 4.52 4.61 23.78
C VAL A 280 3.11 4.72 24.36
N ALA A 281 2.11 5.08 23.54
CA ALA A 281 0.72 5.16 23.97
C ALA A 281 0.20 3.81 24.49
N ALA A 282 0.50 2.70 23.80
CA ALA A 282 0.14 1.37 24.27
C ALA A 282 0.75 1.04 25.65
N LEU A 283 2.02 1.40 25.86
CA LEU A 283 2.72 1.14 27.12
C LEU A 283 2.14 1.96 28.29
N ILE A 284 1.79 3.22 28.06
CA ILE A 284 1.15 4.08 29.09
C ILE A 284 -0.11 3.39 29.61
N LYS A 285 -0.99 3.02 28.67
CA LYS A 285 -2.30 2.45 28.99
C LYS A 285 -2.18 1.08 29.66
N PHE A 286 -1.14 0.32 29.31
CA PHE A 286 -0.83 -0.94 29.96
C PHE A 286 -0.43 -0.75 31.43
N ASN A 287 0.44 0.24 31.71
CA ASN A 287 0.91 0.52 33.08
C ASN A 287 -0.20 1.08 33.99
N GLU A 288 -1.23 1.72 33.44
CA GLU A 288 -2.39 2.20 34.21
C GLU A 288 -3.33 1.07 34.70
N GLY A 289 -3.14 -0.18 34.24
CA GLY A 289 -3.76 -1.41 34.78
C GLY A 289 -5.27 -1.61 34.54
N ASN A 290 -6.00 -0.57 34.13
CA ASN A 290 -7.46 -0.58 33.98
C ASN A 290 -7.97 -0.11 32.60
N LYS A 291 -7.09 0.02 31.59
CA LYS A 291 -7.45 0.48 30.22
C LYS A 291 -7.11 -0.57 29.16
N TYR A 292 -7.56 -1.81 29.35
CA TYR A 292 -7.25 -2.93 28.45
C TYR A 292 -7.75 -2.71 27.02
N GLU A 293 -8.88 -2.02 26.87
CA GLU A 293 -9.45 -1.64 25.58
C GLU A 293 -8.50 -0.74 24.76
N ASP A 294 -7.83 0.22 25.42
CA ASP A 294 -6.86 1.10 24.78
C ASP A 294 -5.59 0.34 24.40
N VAL A 295 -5.13 -0.60 25.25
CA VAL A 295 -3.97 -1.46 24.95
C VAL A 295 -4.23 -2.32 23.73
N VAL A 296 -5.39 -2.97 23.65
CA VAL A 296 -5.78 -3.79 22.49
C VAL A 296 -5.87 -2.90 21.24
N ARG A 297 -6.50 -1.73 21.33
CA ARG A 297 -6.65 -0.79 20.22
C ARG A 297 -5.29 -0.35 19.65
N PHE A 298 -4.38 0.14 20.50
CA PHE A 298 -3.05 0.56 20.04
C PHE A 298 -2.18 -0.61 19.59
N GLY A 299 -2.28 -1.77 20.24
CA GLY A 299 -1.58 -2.98 19.84
C GLY A 299 -2.00 -3.45 18.45
N MET A 300 -3.31 -3.53 18.19
CA MET A 300 -3.86 -3.90 16.88
C MET A 300 -3.49 -2.90 15.79
N PHE A 301 -3.51 -1.60 16.12
CA PHE A 301 -3.07 -0.55 15.21
C PHE A 301 -1.57 -0.67 14.88
N GLY A 302 -0.72 -0.87 15.88
CA GLY A 302 0.73 -1.08 15.68
C GLY A 302 1.04 -2.33 14.85
N VAL A 303 0.32 -3.45 15.06
CA VAL A 303 0.45 -4.65 14.22
C VAL A 303 0.07 -4.35 12.77
N ALA A 304 -1.00 -3.59 12.54
CA ALA A 304 -1.41 -3.20 11.20
C ALA A 304 -0.40 -2.25 10.52
N GLU A 305 0.21 -1.32 11.26
CA GLU A 305 1.28 -0.44 10.75
C GLU A 305 2.53 -1.24 10.33
N VAL A 306 2.97 -2.17 11.18
CA VAL A 306 4.10 -3.05 10.86
C VAL A 306 3.79 -3.89 9.62
N PHE A 307 2.56 -4.42 9.52
CA PHE A 307 2.13 -5.19 8.36
C PHE A 307 2.02 -4.33 7.09
N HIS A 308 1.59 -3.08 7.19
CA HIS A 308 1.59 -2.10 6.10
C HIS A 308 3.00 -1.85 5.57
N LEU A 309 3.96 -1.56 6.47
CA LEU A 309 5.36 -1.38 6.12
C LEU A 309 5.97 -2.64 5.50
N PHE A 310 5.65 -3.81 6.06
CA PHE A 310 6.06 -5.10 5.52
C PHE A 310 5.56 -5.27 4.08
N CYS A 311 4.27 -5.07 3.83
CA CYS A 311 3.70 -5.21 2.50
C CYS A 311 4.41 -4.31 1.46
N ASN A 312 4.64 -3.03 1.79
CA ASN A 312 5.33 -2.10 0.89
C ASN A 312 6.76 -2.56 0.54
N ASN A 313 7.53 -3.00 1.53
CA ASN A 313 8.90 -3.46 1.33
C ASN A 313 8.98 -4.85 0.68
N TYR A 314 8.04 -5.73 1.01
CA TYR A 314 7.93 -7.06 0.42
C TYR A 314 7.60 -6.98 -1.07
N MET A 315 6.72 -6.06 -1.47
CA MET A 315 6.47 -5.78 -2.89
C MET A 315 7.75 -5.38 -3.63
N GLY A 316 8.54 -4.45 -3.07
CA GLY A 316 9.83 -4.08 -3.66
C GLY A 316 10.80 -5.27 -3.73
N GLN A 317 10.83 -6.13 -2.71
CA GLN A 317 11.62 -7.35 -2.71
C GLN A 317 11.20 -8.35 -3.80
N LEU A 318 9.90 -8.48 -4.09
CA LEU A 318 9.41 -9.35 -5.17
C LEU A 318 9.95 -8.94 -6.54
N VAL A 319 10.05 -7.62 -6.81
CA VAL A 319 10.62 -7.12 -8.07
C VAL A 319 12.10 -7.48 -8.18
N VAL A 320 12.87 -7.31 -7.11
CA VAL A 320 14.29 -7.70 -7.05
C VAL A 320 14.44 -9.20 -7.32
N ASN A 321 13.67 -10.03 -6.60
CA ASN A 321 13.71 -11.48 -6.75
C ASN A 321 13.34 -11.91 -8.18
N SER A 322 12.31 -11.28 -8.77
CA SER A 322 11.90 -11.57 -10.15
C SER A 322 13.00 -11.21 -11.17
N GLY A 323 13.74 -10.12 -10.93
CA GLY A 323 14.87 -9.72 -11.77
C GLY A 323 16.07 -10.68 -11.67
N ASP A 324 16.34 -11.19 -10.47
CA ASP A 324 17.40 -12.18 -10.23
C ASP A 324 17.04 -13.54 -10.83
N GLU A 325 15.77 -13.98 -10.70
CA GLU A 325 15.29 -15.19 -11.35
C GLU A 325 15.36 -15.07 -12.88
N PHE A 326 14.96 -13.93 -13.44
CA PHE A 326 15.12 -13.63 -14.86
C PHE A 326 16.58 -13.76 -15.32
N ARG A 327 17.52 -13.18 -14.55
CA ARG A 327 18.96 -13.29 -14.84
C ARG A 327 19.42 -14.75 -14.84
N LYS A 328 19.05 -15.51 -13.81
CA LYS A 328 19.40 -16.93 -13.64
C LYS A 328 18.84 -17.78 -14.78
N ASN A 329 17.60 -17.55 -15.19
CA ASN A 329 16.95 -18.29 -16.26
C ASN A 329 17.60 -18.06 -17.63
N ILE A 330 18.03 -16.82 -17.93
CA ILE A 330 18.78 -16.56 -19.17
C ILE A 330 20.16 -17.19 -19.08
N PHE A 331 20.85 -17.06 -17.96
CA PHE A 331 22.19 -17.65 -17.78
C PHE A 331 22.17 -19.18 -17.99
N ASN A 332 21.15 -19.85 -17.45
CA ASN A 332 20.93 -21.31 -17.58
C ASN A 332 20.30 -21.73 -18.92
N SER A 333 20.10 -20.81 -19.86
CA SER A 333 19.67 -21.18 -21.21
C SER A 333 20.86 -21.62 -22.05
N GLU A 334 20.62 -22.32 -23.16
CA GLU A 334 21.69 -22.73 -24.09
C GLU A 334 22.13 -21.55 -25.01
N TRP A 335 22.25 -20.34 -24.45
CA TRP A 335 22.54 -19.10 -25.20
C TRP A 335 23.86 -19.18 -25.99
N TYR A 336 24.83 -19.95 -25.48
CA TYR A 336 26.11 -20.21 -26.13
C TYR A 336 25.98 -21.10 -27.38
N GLN A 337 24.88 -21.82 -27.55
CA GLN A 337 24.56 -22.57 -28.77
C GLN A 337 23.72 -21.75 -29.77
N ALA A 338 23.21 -20.58 -29.37
CA ALA A 338 22.40 -19.74 -30.25
C ALA A 338 23.25 -19.15 -31.39
N PRO A 339 22.63 -18.84 -32.56
CA PRO A 339 23.32 -18.13 -33.64
C PRO A 339 23.92 -16.80 -33.17
N ILE A 340 25.04 -16.38 -33.76
CA ILE A 340 25.83 -15.22 -33.33
C ILE A 340 24.95 -13.96 -33.14
N LYS A 341 24.13 -13.62 -34.13
CA LYS A 341 23.23 -12.45 -34.05
C LYS A 341 22.22 -12.51 -32.90
N VAL A 342 21.74 -13.70 -32.54
CA VAL A 342 20.82 -13.88 -31.39
C VAL A 342 21.60 -13.79 -30.08
N ARG A 343 22.80 -14.36 -30.03
CA ARG A 343 23.68 -14.35 -28.87
C ARG A 343 24.06 -12.92 -28.45
N GLU A 344 24.39 -12.07 -29.41
CA GLU A 344 24.67 -10.65 -29.18
C GLU A 344 23.48 -9.92 -28.52
N LEU A 345 22.27 -10.15 -29.04
CA LEU A 345 21.05 -9.57 -28.46
C LEU A 345 20.79 -10.07 -27.03
N VAL A 346 21.01 -11.36 -26.77
CA VAL A 346 20.87 -11.94 -25.41
C VAL A 346 21.89 -11.32 -24.46
N HIS A 347 23.13 -11.08 -24.91
CA HIS A 347 24.13 -10.35 -24.11
C HIS A 347 23.67 -8.95 -23.75
N PHE A 348 23.08 -8.19 -24.68
CA PHE A 348 22.52 -6.88 -24.36
C PHE A 348 21.40 -6.94 -23.30
N ILE A 349 20.53 -7.95 -23.36
CA ILE A 349 19.50 -8.17 -22.33
C ILE A 349 20.13 -8.42 -20.96
N GLN A 350 21.14 -9.30 -20.89
CA GLN A 350 21.87 -9.59 -19.66
C GLN A 350 22.60 -8.37 -19.10
N LEU A 351 23.30 -7.62 -19.97
CA LEU A 351 23.99 -6.39 -19.62
C LEU A 351 23.00 -5.35 -19.09
N ARG A 352 21.83 -5.17 -19.71
CA ARG A 352 20.80 -4.25 -19.20
C ARG A 352 20.27 -4.71 -17.85
N ASN A 353 20.08 -6.01 -17.65
CA ASN A 353 19.59 -6.57 -16.40
C ASN A 353 20.63 -6.58 -15.26
N SER A 354 21.88 -6.17 -15.52
CA SER A 354 22.84 -5.86 -14.45
C SER A 354 22.39 -4.64 -13.60
N ARG A 355 21.50 -3.80 -14.15
CA ARG A 355 20.84 -2.70 -13.46
C ARG A 355 19.39 -3.09 -13.14
N PRO A 356 19.11 -3.64 -11.95
CA PRO A 356 17.79 -4.17 -11.62
C PRO A 356 16.74 -3.06 -11.57
N ILE A 357 15.49 -3.43 -11.87
CA ILE A 357 14.33 -2.58 -11.57
C ILE A 357 14.17 -2.58 -10.05
N LEU A 358 14.20 -1.41 -9.45
CA LEU A 358 14.16 -1.24 -8.01
C LEU A 358 13.03 -0.30 -7.65
N MET A 359 12.10 -0.77 -6.81
CA MET A 359 11.08 0.10 -6.21
C MET A 359 11.73 0.96 -5.14
N LYS A 360 11.48 2.27 -5.16
CA LYS A 360 12.17 3.24 -4.30
C LYS A 360 11.21 4.09 -3.48
N ALA A 361 11.73 4.55 -2.36
CA ALA A 361 11.18 5.58 -1.50
C ALA A 361 12.27 6.65 -1.28
N GLY A 362 12.29 7.65 -2.16
CA GLY A 362 13.38 8.63 -2.25
C GLY A 362 14.69 7.95 -2.65
N ILE A 363 15.66 7.97 -1.75
CA ILE A 363 16.96 7.29 -1.92
C ILE A 363 16.93 5.83 -1.45
N PHE A 364 15.89 5.42 -0.71
CA PHE A 364 15.83 4.12 -0.08
C PHE A 364 15.22 3.07 -1.01
N PRO A 365 15.90 1.93 -1.24
CA PRO A 365 15.26 0.77 -1.86
C PRO A 365 14.14 0.23 -0.95
N LEU A 366 12.96 -0.05 -1.53
CA LEU A 366 11.93 -0.82 -0.84
C LEU A 366 12.33 -2.30 -0.88
N CYS A 367 12.78 -2.82 0.25
CA CYS A 367 13.28 -4.19 0.38
C CYS A 367 13.24 -4.63 1.85
N LEU A 368 13.31 -5.95 2.09
CA LEU A 368 13.24 -6.48 3.46
C LEU A 368 14.38 -5.99 4.37
N PRO A 369 15.64 -5.82 3.90
CA PRO A 369 16.68 -5.18 4.71
C PRO A 369 16.28 -3.78 5.20
N ASN A 370 15.76 -2.92 4.32
CA ASN A 370 15.33 -1.58 4.71
C ASN A 370 14.12 -1.59 5.64
N PHE A 371 13.21 -2.54 5.49
CA PHE A 371 12.14 -2.76 6.47
C PHE A 371 12.69 -3.00 7.87
N THR A 372 13.70 -3.86 8.03
CA THR A 372 14.31 -4.11 9.34
C THR A 372 15.02 -2.88 9.91
N VAL A 373 15.62 -2.04 9.06
CA VAL A 373 16.23 -0.77 9.48
C VAL A 373 15.16 0.18 10.02
N VAL A 374 14.04 0.33 9.30
CA VAL A 374 12.91 1.17 9.74
C VAL A 374 12.37 0.71 11.11
N LEU A 375 12.14 -0.60 11.29
CA LEU A 375 11.69 -1.14 12.57
C LEU A 375 12.68 -0.89 13.72
N LYS A 376 13.99 -1.10 13.47
CA LYS A 376 15.03 -0.83 14.48
C LYS A 376 15.07 0.64 14.87
N SER A 377 14.91 1.55 13.90
CA SER A 377 14.84 2.99 14.15
C SER A 377 13.62 3.35 15.00
N SER A 378 12.43 2.84 14.68
CA SER A 378 11.23 3.04 15.52
C SER A 378 11.41 2.52 16.94
N MET A 379 11.98 1.32 17.11
CA MET A 379 12.25 0.77 18.44
C MET A 379 13.28 1.61 19.23
N SER A 380 14.28 2.15 18.55
CA SER A 380 15.28 3.03 19.17
C SER A 380 14.66 4.35 19.64
N TYR A 381 13.81 4.97 18.80
CA TYR A 381 13.06 6.16 19.20
C TYR A 381 12.04 5.88 20.31
N PHE A 382 11.43 4.69 20.31
CA PHE A 382 10.51 4.26 21.36
C PHE A 382 11.24 4.17 22.69
N ALA A 383 12.39 3.48 22.72
CA ALA A 383 13.21 3.36 23.93
C ALA A 383 13.72 4.72 24.42
N PHE A 384 14.14 5.60 23.49
CA PHE A 384 14.54 6.96 23.82
C PHE A 384 13.40 7.75 24.47
N LEU A 385 12.23 7.84 23.83
CA LEU A 385 11.08 8.56 24.38
C LEU A 385 10.62 7.98 25.72
N GLN A 386 10.67 6.66 25.87
CA GLN A 386 10.38 6.02 27.15
C GLN A 386 11.39 6.43 28.24
N SER A 387 12.68 6.47 27.93
CA SER A 387 13.72 6.84 28.90
C SER A 387 13.63 8.30 29.36
N THR A 388 13.16 9.21 28.49
CA THR A 388 13.02 10.64 28.82
C THR A 388 11.76 10.98 29.61
N ARG A 389 10.87 10.00 29.86
CA ARG A 389 9.63 10.19 30.61
C ARG A 389 9.77 9.93 32.11
N TYR A 390 10.97 9.56 32.58
CA TYR A 390 11.29 9.38 33.99
C TYR A 390 11.98 10.61 34.58
#